data_AF-A0A534SM99-F1
#
_entry.id   AF-A0A534SM99-F1
#
_cell.length_a   1.000
_cell.length_b   1.000
_cell.length_c   1.000
_cell.angle_alpha   90.00
_cell.angle_beta   90.00
_cell.angle_gamma   90.00
#
_symmetry.space_group_name_H-M   'P 1'
#
loop_
_entity.id
_entity.type
_entity.pdbx_description
1 polymer ?
#
loop_
_entity_poly.entity_id
_entity_poly.type
_entity_poly.pdbx_seq_one_letter_code
_entity_poly.pdbx_strand_id
1 'polypeptide(L)'
;MIAIQAHNRNLTLSIAVRKAITDKFKVTRQSPLNDRIKVLTELGTIGATSPGAVSEQIFKFLVPKVKGDPGKLKFAYLGGTELPAALMNNVIDALAQSPPSAEVTEAAGKGYVLLPLGLGEVAELTNYPYEVLMARPDWADQNAALATATSRAISRAGALYHSNPSAFKAALRAHRF
;
A
#
# COMPACT_ATOMS: atom_id res chain seq x y z
N MET A 1 -7.91 -15.29 13.47
CA MET A 1 -8.72 -14.88 12.30
C MET A 1 -8.35 -15.77 11.12
N ILE A 2 -9.27 -16.01 10.19
CA ILE A 2 -8.99 -16.71 8.93
C ILE A 2 -9.27 -15.79 7.75
N ALA A 3 -8.40 -15.82 6.74
CA ALA A 3 -8.63 -15.14 5.48
C ALA A 3 -9.59 -15.98 4.63
N ILE A 4 -10.68 -15.36 4.15
CA ILE A 4 -11.70 -16.06 3.36
C ILE A 4 -11.78 -15.58 1.91
N GLN A 5 -11.00 -14.54 1.54
CA GLN A 5 -10.94 -14.03 0.17
C GLN A 5 -9.83 -12.99 -0.05
N ALA A 6 -9.27 -12.90 -1.26
CA ALA A 6 -8.39 -11.83 -1.72
C ALA A 6 -8.83 -11.34 -3.11
N HIS A 7 -8.66 -10.03 -3.40
CA HIS A 7 -9.18 -9.41 -4.65
C HIS A 7 -8.14 -8.69 -5.50
N ASN A 8 -6.95 -8.50 -4.97
CA ASN A 8 -5.88 -7.81 -5.68
C ASN A 8 -4.84 -8.83 -6.11
N ARG A 9 -4.38 -8.72 -7.36
CA ARG A 9 -3.26 -9.53 -7.85
C ARG A 9 -1.93 -8.97 -7.37
N ASN A 10 -1.76 -7.64 -7.39
CA ASN A 10 -0.54 -6.99 -6.95
C ASN A 10 -0.78 -6.25 -5.62
N LEU A 11 0.27 -6.08 -4.83
CA LEU A 11 0.25 -5.19 -3.67
C LEU A 11 -0.13 -3.78 -4.12
N THR A 12 -1.25 -3.25 -3.63
CA THR A 12 -1.78 -1.96 -4.10
C THR A 12 -1.12 -0.74 -3.45
N LEU A 13 -0.10 -0.94 -2.61
CA LEU A 13 0.64 0.14 -1.98
C LEU A 13 1.51 0.89 -2.98
N SER A 14 1.66 2.19 -2.74
CA SER A 14 2.63 3.06 -3.39
C SER A 14 3.59 3.57 -2.32
N ILE A 15 4.90 3.51 -2.58
CA ILE A 15 5.89 4.18 -1.74
C ILE A 15 6.14 5.58 -2.29
N ALA A 16 5.68 6.58 -1.54
CA ALA A 16 6.04 7.97 -1.79
C ALA A 16 7.23 8.36 -0.93
N VAL A 17 8.19 9.05 -1.55
CA VAL A 17 9.35 9.65 -0.88
C VAL A 17 9.26 11.16 -1.06
N ARG A 18 9.73 11.96 -0.09
CA ARG A 18 9.80 13.41 -0.26
C ARG A 18 10.54 13.75 -1.55
N LYS A 19 9.96 14.65 -2.34
CA LYS A 19 10.49 15.02 -3.65
C LYS A 19 11.94 15.53 -3.57
N ALA A 20 12.28 16.29 -2.53
CA ALA A 20 13.64 16.77 -2.31
C ALA A 20 14.68 15.63 -2.20
N ILE A 21 14.29 14.47 -1.66
CA ILE A 21 15.17 13.30 -1.55
C ILE A 21 15.32 12.63 -2.91
N THR A 22 14.23 12.40 -3.65
CA THR A 22 14.32 11.81 -4.99
C THR A 22 15.12 12.70 -5.95
N ASP A 23 15.00 14.02 -5.82
CA ASP A 23 15.77 15.00 -6.59
C ASP A 23 17.27 14.97 -6.22
N LYS A 24 17.59 14.91 -4.92
CA LYS A 24 18.97 14.76 -4.42
C LYS A 24 19.65 13.52 -4.98
N PHE A 25 18.96 12.38 -4.98
CA PHE A 25 19.48 11.11 -5.47
C PHE A 25 19.29 10.91 -6.98
N LYS A 26 18.62 11.87 -7.66
CA LYS A 26 18.33 11.83 -9.09
C LYS A 26 17.64 10.55 -9.55
N VAL A 27 16.75 10.01 -8.71
CA VAL A 27 15.97 8.80 -9.03
C VAL A 27 14.57 9.16 -9.49
N THR A 28 14.07 8.41 -10.46
CA THR A 28 12.69 8.51 -10.97
C THR A 28 12.08 7.12 -11.03
N ARG A 29 10.79 7.02 -11.39
CA ARG A 29 10.13 5.72 -11.63
C ARG A 29 10.80 4.90 -12.73
N GLN A 30 11.49 5.55 -13.67
CA GLN A 30 12.21 4.92 -14.78
C GLN A 30 13.61 4.45 -14.38
N SER A 31 14.13 4.89 -13.22
CA SER A 31 15.39 4.38 -12.70
C SER A 31 15.28 2.87 -12.42
N PRO A 32 16.39 2.11 -12.55
CA PRO A 32 16.44 0.71 -12.18
C PRO A 32 15.83 0.48 -10.79
N LEU A 33 15.07 -0.61 -10.63
CA LEU A 33 14.36 -0.90 -9.39
C LEU A 33 15.30 -0.88 -8.16
N ASN A 34 16.49 -1.48 -8.30
CA ASN A 34 17.47 -1.51 -7.21
C ASN A 34 17.97 -0.10 -6.84
N ASP A 35 18.08 0.83 -7.78
CA ASP A 35 18.49 2.21 -7.49
C ASP A 35 17.40 2.94 -6.70
N ARG A 36 16.13 2.72 -7.05
CA ARG A 36 14.98 3.24 -6.30
C ARG A 36 14.91 2.66 -4.88
N ILE A 37 15.13 1.35 -4.74
CA ILE A 37 15.16 0.68 -3.43
C ILE A 37 16.34 1.17 -2.59
N LYS A 38 17.51 1.43 -3.21
CA LYS A 38 18.68 1.96 -2.50
C LYS A 38 18.41 3.32 -1.85
N VAL A 39 17.58 4.17 -2.45
CA VAL A 39 17.17 5.43 -1.80
C VAL A 39 16.44 5.19 -0.47
N LEU A 40 15.76 4.05 -0.31
CA LEU A 40 15.08 3.72 0.94
C LEU A 40 16.06 3.51 2.12
N THR A 41 17.33 3.18 1.84
CA THR A 41 18.35 3.01 2.89
C THR A 41 18.89 4.33 3.42
N GLU A 42 18.63 5.42 2.71
CA GLU A 42 19.13 6.77 3.01
C GLU A 42 18.08 7.64 3.73
N LEU A 43 16.90 7.08 4.00
CA LEU A 43 15.80 7.78 4.66
C LEU A 43 16.09 7.96 6.15
N GLY A 44 15.77 9.13 6.69
CA GLY A 44 15.90 9.44 8.10
C GLY A 44 14.75 8.88 8.93
N THR A 45 13.52 9.27 8.63
CA THR A 45 12.31 8.79 9.33
C THR A 45 11.23 8.37 8.34
N ILE A 46 10.71 7.15 8.47
CA ILE A 46 9.66 6.60 7.61
C ILE A 46 8.33 6.62 8.38
N GLY A 47 7.27 7.08 7.77
CA GLY A 47 5.94 7.00 8.36
C GLY A 47 5.32 5.62 8.14
N ALA A 48 4.73 5.07 9.20
CA ALA A 48 3.92 3.85 9.16
C ALA A 48 2.60 4.05 9.89
N THR A 49 1.58 3.26 9.53
CA THR A 49 0.26 3.35 10.16
C THR A 49 0.28 2.84 11.60
N SER A 50 0.97 1.72 11.84
CA SER A 50 1.19 1.14 13.18
C SER A 50 2.40 0.20 13.17
N PRO A 51 2.95 -0.17 14.35
CA PRO A 51 3.98 -1.20 14.45
C PRO A 51 3.53 -2.50 13.79
N GLY A 52 4.39 -3.09 12.96
CA GLY A 52 4.11 -4.36 12.30
C GLY A 52 3.15 -4.26 11.10
N ALA A 53 2.57 -3.10 10.82
CA ALA A 53 1.71 -2.90 9.66
C ALA A 53 2.49 -3.09 8.36
N VAL A 54 1.79 -3.43 7.30
CA VAL A 54 2.36 -3.54 5.95
C VAL A 54 3.09 -2.28 5.49
N SER A 55 2.65 -1.08 5.91
CA SER A 55 3.32 0.18 5.64
C SER A 55 4.75 0.26 6.21
N GLU A 56 5.04 -0.56 7.23
CA GLU A 56 6.39 -0.77 7.78
C GLU A 56 7.07 -1.96 7.10
N GLN A 57 6.38 -3.10 7.02
CA GLN A 57 6.95 -4.36 6.52
C GLN A 57 7.46 -4.24 5.09
N ILE A 58 6.83 -3.42 4.26
CA ILE A 58 7.27 -3.28 2.87
C ILE A 58 8.68 -2.69 2.74
N PHE A 59 9.05 -1.73 3.60
CA PHE A 59 10.42 -1.20 3.61
C PHE A 59 11.40 -2.26 4.12
N LYS A 60 11.04 -2.97 5.20
CA LYS A 60 11.84 -4.07 5.77
C LYS A 60 12.03 -5.23 4.80
N PHE A 61 11.08 -5.44 3.89
CA PHE A 61 11.15 -6.43 2.82
C PHE A 61 12.04 -5.99 1.65
N LEU A 62 11.95 -4.74 1.22
CA LEU A 62 12.66 -4.25 0.04
C LEU A 62 14.14 -3.94 0.32
N VAL A 63 14.46 -3.33 1.46
CA VAL A 63 15.82 -2.88 1.81
C VAL A 63 16.87 -4.00 1.78
N PRO A 64 16.60 -5.22 2.29
CA PRO A 64 17.54 -6.34 2.17
C PRO A 64 17.89 -6.75 0.74
N LYS A 65 17.00 -6.51 -0.25
CA LYS A 65 17.23 -6.88 -1.65
C LYS A 65 18.41 -6.14 -2.28
N VAL A 66 18.75 -4.97 -1.75
CA VAL A 66 19.94 -4.18 -2.14
C VAL A 66 21.06 -4.28 -1.11
N LYS A 67 21.04 -5.33 -0.28
CA LYS A 67 22.00 -5.57 0.82
C LYS A 67 22.00 -4.47 1.89
N GLY A 68 20.91 -3.69 1.99
CA GLY A 68 20.70 -2.74 3.08
C GLY A 68 20.28 -3.44 4.36
N ASP A 69 20.46 -2.75 5.49
CA ASP A 69 20.12 -3.26 6.82
C ASP A 69 18.75 -2.74 7.28
N PRO A 70 17.71 -3.59 7.36
CA PRO A 70 16.37 -3.16 7.78
C PRO A 70 16.33 -2.73 9.27
N GLY A 71 17.31 -3.11 10.09
CA GLY A 71 17.43 -2.68 11.48
C GLY A 71 17.83 -1.22 11.67
N LYS A 72 18.34 -0.57 10.61
CA LYS A 72 18.67 0.87 10.61
C LYS A 72 17.49 1.77 10.25
N LEU A 73 16.39 1.20 9.77
CA LEU A 73 15.20 1.95 9.42
C LEU A 73 14.52 2.47 10.68
N LYS A 74 14.13 3.75 10.67
CA LYS A 74 13.42 4.39 11.77
C LYS A 74 11.99 4.68 11.34
N PHE A 75 11.03 4.34 12.20
CA PHE A 75 9.62 4.52 11.91
C PHE A 75 8.95 5.48 12.88
N ALA A 76 8.11 6.36 12.35
CA ALA A 76 7.14 7.14 13.09
C ALA A 76 5.74 6.57 12.84
N TYR A 77 5.03 6.22 13.91
CA TYR A 77 3.70 5.62 13.84
C TYR A 77 2.63 6.70 14.01
N LEU A 78 1.97 7.07 12.92
CA LEU A 78 1.14 8.28 12.86
C LEU A 78 -0.34 8.01 12.55
N GLY A 79 -0.73 6.78 12.22
CA GLY A 79 -2.06 6.48 11.68
C GLY A 79 -2.15 6.73 10.17
N GLY A 80 -3.16 6.17 9.52
CA GLY A 80 -3.25 6.20 8.05
C GLY A 80 -3.65 7.55 7.45
N THR A 81 -4.39 8.38 8.19
CA THR A 81 -4.91 9.65 7.70
C THR A 81 -3.84 10.75 7.75
N GLU A 82 -2.90 10.62 8.68
CA GLU A 82 -1.90 11.61 9.03
C GLU A 82 -0.66 11.55 8.12
N LEU A 83 -0.37 10.38 7.55
CA LEU A 83 0.84 10.13 6.77
C LEU A 83 1.04 11.09 5.58
N PRO A 84 0.03 11.36 4.72
CA PRO A 84 0.22 12.28 3.60
C PRO A 84 0.61 13.69 4.07
N ALA A 85 -0.09 14.21 5.09
CA ALA A 85 0.20 15.53 5.66
C ALA A 85 1.59 15.56 6.33
N ALA A 86 1.97 14.50 7.04
CA ALA A 86 3.28 14.38 7.66
C ALA A 86 4.42 14.44 6.62
N LEU A 87 4.27 13.75 5.49
CA LEU A 87 5.25 13.80 4.40
C LEU A 87 5.32 15.20 3.78
N MET A 88 4.17 15.81 3.49
CA MET A 88 4.10 17.14 2.88
C MET A 88 4.71 18.24 3.76
N ASN A 89 4.67 18.07 5.08
CA ASN A 89 5.22 18.98 6.08
C ASN A 89 6.64 18.60 6.54
N ASN A 90 7.33 17.68 5.86
CA ASN A 90 8.68 17.23 6.16
C ASN A 90 8.87 16.56 7.53
N VAL A 91 7.81 16.03 8.14
CA VAL A 91 7.88 15.27 9.40
C VAL A 91 8.45 13.87 9.17
N ILE A 92 8.11 13.26 8.03
CA ILE A 92 8.61 11.96 7.57
C ILE A 92 9.18 12.08 6.15
N ASP A 93 10.11 11.20 5.81
CA ASP A 93 10.80 11.17 4.52
C ASP A 93 10.09 10.31 3.48
N ALA A 94 9.33 9.31 3.93
CA ALA A 94 8.58 8.43 3.06
C ALA A 94 7.38 7.84 3.79
N LEU A 95 6.41 7.37 3.01
CA LEU A 95 5.28 6.56 3.46
C LEU A 95 5.01 5.45 2.45
N ALA A 96 4.31 4.40 2.88
CA ALA A 96 3.73 3.40 1.99
C ALA A 96 2.24 3.24 2.29
N GLN A 97 1.39 3.63 1.35
CA GLN A 97 -0.07 3.52 1.46
C GLN A 97 -0.72 3.25 0.10
N SER A 98 -1.92 2.67 0.12
CA SER A 98 -2.73 2.50 -1.10
C SER A 98 -3.20 3.86 -1.63
N PRO A 99 -3.50 3.96 -2.93
CA PRO A 99 -4.07 5.17 -3.49
C PRO A 99 -5.35 5.61 -2.76
N PRO A 100 -5.57 6.92 -2.61
CA PRO A 100 -4.82 8.02 -3.26
C PRO A 100 -3.70 8.62 -2.38
N SER A 101 -3.36 8.03 -1.22
CA SER A 101 -2.51 8.69 -0.22
C SER A 101 -1.16 9.16 -0.77
N ALA A 102 -0.46 8.30 -1.50
CA ALA A 102 0.85 8.62 -2.08
C ALA A 102 0.72 9.66 -3.21
N GLU A 103 -0.29 9.49 -4.07
CA GLU A 103 -0.55 10.31 -5.24
C GLU A 103 -0.95 11.74 -4.85
N VAL A 104 -1.67 11.93 -3.74
CA VAL A 104 -2.01 13.27 -3.21
C VAL A 104 -0.74 14.06 -2.86
N THR A 105 0.27 13.40 -2.27
CA THR A 105 1.53 14.09 -1.93
C THR A 105 2.33 14.50 -3.16
N GLU A 106 2.27 13.70 -4.23
CA GLU A 106 2.92 14.01 -5.49
C GLU A 106 2.18 15.10 -6.27
N ALA A 107 0.85 15.06 -6.30
CA ALA A 107 0.04 16.12 -6.88
C ALA A 107 0.29 17.48 -6.21
N ALA A 108 0.59 17.48 -4.90
CA ALA A 108 1.00 18.68 -4.17
C ALA A 108 2.47 19.11 -4.42
N GLY A 109 3.24 18.36 -5.22
CA GLY A 109 4.65 18.61 -5.50
C GLY A 109 5.59 18.39 -4.32
N LYS A 110 5.13 17.73 -3.26
CA LYS A 110 5.90 17.52 -2.01
C LYS A 110 6.47 16.11 -1.90
N GLY A 111 5.71 15.13 -2.35
CA GLY A 111 6.16 13.74 -2.51
C GLY A 111 6.45 13.40 -3.96
N TYR A 112 6.99 12.20 -4.16
CA TYR A 112 7.16 11.56 -5.44
C TYR A 112 6.88 10.08 -5.26
N VAL A 113 5.92 9.52 -6.02
CA VAL A 113 5.63 8.09 -5.93
C VAL A 113 6.74 7.31 -6.62
N LEU A 114 7.75 6.92 -5.85
CA LEU A 114 8.97 6.32 -6.37
C LEU A 114 8.78 4.85 -6.76
N LEU A 115 8.02 4.11 -5.95
CA LEU A 115 7.74 2.69 -6.16
C LEU A 115 6.22 2.46 -6.16
N PRO A 116 5.55 2.51 -7.32
CA PRO A 116 4.15 2.17 -7.46
C PRO A 116 3.98 0.64 -7.52
N LEU A 117 3.89 -0.03 -6.37
CA LEU A 117 3.96 -1.50 -6.29
C LEU A 117 2.78 -2.19 -6.98
N GLY A 118 1.66 -1.48 -7.15
CA GLY A 118 0.51 -1.95 -7.92
C GLY A 118 0.82 -2.27 -9.39
N LEU A 119 1.90 -1.68 -9.95
CA LEU A 119 2.36 -1.97 -11.31
C LEU A 119 3.08 -3.32 -11.44
N GLY A 120 3.38 -4.00 -10.32
CA GLY A 120 3.93 -5.35 -10.33
C GLY A 120 5.42 -5.45 -10.67
N GLU A 121 6.18 -4.36 -10.50
CA GLU A 121 7.62 -4.33 -10.77
C GLU A 121 8.45 -5.17 -9.77
N VAL A 122 7.87 -5.49 -8.61
CA VAL A 122 8.46 -6.39 -7.60
C VAL A 122 7.74 -7.73 -7.69
N ALA A 123 8.37 -8.71 -8.33
CA ALA A 123 7.74 -9.98 -8.69
C ALA A 123 7.13 -10.73 -7.49
N GLU A 124 7.78 -10.69 -6.33
CA GLU A 124 7.32 -11.36 -5.10
C GLU A 124 6.05 -10.73 -4.50
N LEU A 125 5.69 -9.53 -4.96
CA LEU A 125 4.48 -8.80 -4.56
C LEU A 125 3.39 -8.88 -5.64
N THR A 126 3.59 -9.75 -6.64
CA THR A 126 2.60 -10.12 -7.64
C THR A 126 1.96 -11.46 -7.29
N ASN A 127 0.68 -11.62 -7.61
CA ASN A 127 -0.21 -12.68 -7.11
C ASN A 127 -0.21 -12.80 -5.57
N TYR A 128 -0.05 -11.66 -4.88
CA TYR A 128 0.06 -11.59 -3.43
C TYR A 128 -1.30 -11.24 -2.81
N PRO A 129 -1.88 -12.11 -1.95
CA PRO A 129 -3.14 -11.83 -1.27
C PRO A 129 -2.93 -10.77 -0.18
N TYR A 130 -3.16 -9.51 -0.55
CA TYR A 130 -2.90 -8.37 0.32
C TYR A 130 -4.10 -8.02 1.22
N GLU A 131 -5.08 -7.29 0.68
CA GLU A 131 -6.30 -6.95 1.41
C GLU A 131 -7.26 -8.14 1.34
N VAL A 132 -7.47 -8.76 2.50
CA VAL A 132 -8.28 -9.97 2.63
C VAL A 132 -9.44 -9.76 3.58
N LEU A 133 -10.60 -10.32 3.23
CA LEU A 133 -11.71 -10.41 4.18
C LEU A 133 -11.34 -11.43 5.26
N MET A 134 -11.38 -11.00 6.52
CA MET A 134 -11.12 -11.86 7.67
C MET A 134 -12.37 -12.03 8.53
N ALA A 135 -12.54 -13.24 9.06
CA ALA A 135 -13.55 -13.56 10.08
C ALA A 135 -12.91 -14.28 11.26
N ARG A 136 -13.56 -14.25 12.42
CA ARG A 136 -13.22 -15.17 13.51
C ARG A 136 -13.68 -16.58 13.14
N PRO A 137 -12.88 -17.64 13.41
CA PRO A 137 -13.25 -19.01 13.02
C PRO A 137 -14.59 -19.46 13.61
N ASP A 138 -14.77 -19.26 14.92
CA ASP A 138 -16.01 -19.59 15.65
C ASP A 138 -17.25 -18.95 15.03
N TRP A 139 -17.13 -17.67 14.64
CA TRP A 139 -18.21 -16.95 14.00
C TRP A 139 -18.49 -17.48 12.60
N ALA A 140 -17.45 -17.74 11.81
CA ALA A 140 -17.61 -18.24 10.45
C ALA A 140 -18.26 -19.63 10.43
N ASP A 141 -17.90 -20.51 11.37
CA ASP A 141 -18.47 -21.84 11.51
C ASP A 141 -19.96 -21.78 11.89
N GLN A 142 -20.31 -20.92 12.86
CA GLN A 142 -21.69 -20.72 13.30
C GLN A 142 -22.56 -20.01 12.25
N ASN A 143 -21.95 -19.22 11.36
CA ASN A 143 -22.64 -18.37 10.38
C ASN A 143 -22.22 -18.69 8.94
N ALA A 144 -22.00 -19.97 8.62
CA ALA A 144 -21.42 -20.41 7.35
C ALA A 144 -22.15 -19.86 6.11
N ALA A 145 -23.48 -19.78 6.16
CA ALA A 145 -24.28 -19.21 5.07
C ALA A 145 -24.00 -17.71 4.85
N LEU A 146 -23.89 -16.93 5.93
CA LEU A 146 -23.59 -15.50 5.86
C LEU A 146 -22.14 -15.26 5.42
N ALA A 147 -21.19 -16.01 5.95
CA ALA A 147 -19.80 -15.96 5.51
C ALA A 147 -19.68 -16.23 4.00
N THR A 148 -20.33 -17.29 3.51
CA THR A 148 -20.36 -17.64 2.08
C THR A 148 -21.04 -16.57 1.23
N ALA A 149 -22.20 -16.06 1.66
CA ALA A 149 -22.92 -15.02 0.93
C ALA A 149 -22.10 -13.74 0.83
N THR A 150 -21.39 -13.37 1.90
CA THR A 150 -20.50 -12.21 1.95
C THR A 150 -19.33 -12.36 0.98
N SER A 151 -18.60 -13.48 1.03
CA SER A 151 -17.50 -13.74 0.08
C SER A 151 -17.99 -13.72 -1.37
N ARG A 152 -19.15 -14.34 -1.68
CA ARG A 152 -19.73 -14.30 -3.03
C ARG A 152 -20.11 -12.88 -3.46
N ALA A 153 -20.65 -12.06 -2.56
CA ALA A 153 -21.01 -10.69 -2.86
C ALA A 153 -19.77 -9.86 -3.25
N ILE A 154 -18.67 -10.00 -2.51
CA ILE A 154 -17.43 -9.27 -2.84
C ILE A 154 -16.80 -9.84 -4.13
N SER A 155 -16.85 -11.16 -4.39
CA SER A 155 -16.41 -11.72 -5.68
C SER A 155 -17.18 -11.11 -6.86
N ARG A 156 -18.50 -10.97 -6.74
CA ARG A 156 -19.33 -10.35 -7.77
C ARG A 156 -19.00 -8.87 -7.94
N ALA A 157 -18.72 -8.16 -6.85
CA ALA A 157 -18.30 -6.76 -6.91
C ALA A 157 -16.95 -6.61 -7.65
N GLY A 158 -15.98 -7.49 -7.38
CA GLY A 158 -14.72 -7.53 -8.13
C GLY A 158 -14.92 -7.84 -9.62
N ALA A 159 -15.77 -8.80 -9.96
CA ALA A 159 -16.13 -9.09 -11.35
C ALA A 159 -16.82 -7.90 -12.04
N LEU A 160 -17.69 -7.17 -11.33
CA LEU A 160 -18.33 -5.95 -11.84
C LEU A 160 -17.30 -4.84 -12.09
N TYR A 161 -16.33 -4.65 -11.19
CA TYR A 161 -15.24 -3.70 -11.40
C TYR A 161 -14.51 -3.96 -12.71
N HIS A 162 -14.21 -5.22 -13.03
CA HIS A 162 -13.52 -5.58 -14.27
C HIS A 162 -14.40 -5.51 -15.52
N SER A 163 -15.65 -5.93 -15.45
CA SER A 163 -16.56 -6.02 -16.61
C SER A 163 -17.31 -4.72 -16.91
N ASN A 164 -17.59 -3.90 -15.90
CA ASN A 164 -18.29 -2.62 -16.04
C ASN A 164 -17.84 -1.61 -14.96
N PRO A 165 -16.67 -0.98 -15.13
CA PRO A 165 -16.12 -0.02 -14.17
C PRO A 165 -17.05 1.17 -13.87
N SER A 166 -17.85 1.61 -14.84
CA SER A 166 -18.80 2.74 -14.68
C SER A 166 -19.93 2.39 -13.71
N ALA A 167 -20.54 1.21 -13.88
CA ALA A 167 -21.56 0.71 -12.96
C ALA A 167 -20.99 0.49 -11.54
N PHE A 168 -19.77 -0.05 -11.44
CA PHE A 168 -19.08 -0.21 -10.15
C PHE A 168 -18.87 1.14 -9.44
N LYS A 169 -18.37 2.16 -10.16
CA LYS A 169 -18.20 3.52 -9.60
C LYS A 169 -19.52 4.15 -9.16
N ALA A 170 -20.59 3.97 -9.94
CA ALA A 170 -21.92 4.46 -9.58
C ALA A 170 -22.42 3.81 -8.29
N ALA A 171 -22.26 2.49 -8.15
CA ALA A 171 -22.63 1.76 -6.93
C ALA A 171 -21.86 2.25 -5.69
N LEU A 172 -20.55 2.48 -5.81
CA LEU A 172 -19.73 3.04 -4.72
C LEU A 172 -20.21 4.43 -4.29
N ARG A 173 -20.54 5.31 -5.25
CA ARG A 173 -20.98 6.68 -4.98
C ARG A 173 -22.40 6.76 -4.41
N ALA A 174 -23.26 5.81 -4.76
CA ALA A 174 -24.63 5.75 -4.25
C ALA A 174 -24.69 5.30 -2.78
N HIS A 175 -23.64 4.63 -2.28
CA HIS A 175 -23.57 4.20 -0.89
C HIS A 175 -23.23 5.39 0.03
N ARG A 176 -24.13 5.69 0.97
CA ARG A 176 -23.93 6.69 2.02
C ARG A 176 -23.70 5.97 3.35
N PHE A 177 -22.64 6.35 4.06
CA PHE A 177 -22.35 5.92 5.44
C PHE A 177 -23.28 6.62 6.44
#